data_AF-A0A3P7J1C8-F1
#
_entry.id   AF-A0A3P7J1C8-F1
#
_cell.length_a   1.000
_cell.length_b   1.000
_cell.length_c   1.000
_cell.angle_alpha   90.00
_cell.angle_beta   90.00
_cell.angle_gamma   90.00
#
_symmetry.space_group_name_H-M   'P 1'
#
loop_
_entity.id
_entity.type
_entity.pdbx_description
1 polymer ?
#
loop_
_entity_poly.entity_id
_entity_poly.type
_entity_poly.pdbx_seq_one_letter_code
_entity_poly.pdbx_strand_id
1 'polypeptide(L)'
;MRDLVSPDLAVLLVSLKVDNYVALGTALRNVINLNQPITNTMVSEPVWKILVMDKLGQDVISPLLPVKVLRELGVTLHLLVGSKREALTDVPAVYFVSPTDENVDLLCEDLRRAMYDSFYINLISPLSRARLENLASAAVQGGTVGQVQKV
;
A
#
# COMPACT_ATOMS: atom_id res chain seq x y z
N MET A 1 40.26 -29.20 -3.41
CA MET A 1 38.86 -29.04 -3.88
C MET A 1 38.16 -28.02 -2.98
N ARG A 2 38.61 -26.76 -3.04
CA ARG A 2 38.04 -25.61 -2.33
C ARG A 2 38.25 -24.43 -3.26
N ASP A 3 37.31 -24.22 -4.17
CA ASP A 3 37.31 -23.07 -5.07
C ASP A 3 35.86 -22.76 -5.47
N LEU A 4 35.63 -21.46 -5.69
CA LEU A 4 34.52 -20.84 -6.44
C LEU A 4 33.28 -20.39 -5.65
N VAL A 5 33.44 -19.36 -4.82
CA VAL A 5 32.52 -18.21 -4.89
C VAL A 5 33.38 -16.97 -5.06
N SER A 6 33.47 -16.44 -6.29
CA SER A 6 34.18 -15.19 -6.58
C SER A 6 33.56 -14.03 -5.78
N PRO A 7 34.36 -13.13 -5.18
CA PRO A 7 33.86 -11.92 -4.50
C PRO A 7 32.87 -11.11 -5.36
N ASP A 8 33.04 -11.14 -6.69
CA ASP A 8 32.18 -10.43 -7.63
C ASP A 8 30.73 -10.95 -7.65
N LEU A 9 30.49 -12.24 -7.42
CA LEU A 9 29.12 -12.79 -7.36
C LEU A 9 28.39 -12.39 -6.09
N ALA A 10 29.10 -12.26 -4.97
CA ALA A 10 28.54 -11.79 -3.71
C ALA A 10 28.19 -10.29 -3.79
N VAL A 11 29.07 -9.48 -4.39
CA VAL A 11 28.81 -8.05 -4.66
C VAL A 11 27.64 -7.86 -5.63
N LEU A 12 27.53 -8.70 -6.66
CA LEU A 12 26.40 -8.68 -7.60
C LEU A 12 25.09 -9.07 -6.92
N LEU A 13 25.08 -10.12 -6.08
CA LEU A 13 23.89 -10.52 -5.31
C LEU A 13 23.48 -9.48 -4.26
N VAL A 14 24.43 -8.80 -3.64
CA VAL A 14 24.17 -7.66 -2.75
C VAL A 14 23.62 -6.47 -3.55
N SER A 15 24.23 -6.13 -4.69
CA SER A 15 23.75 -5.04 -5.56
C SER A 15 22.36 -5.32 -6.12
N LEU A 16 22.09 -6.54 -6.62
CA LEU A 16 20.75 -6.95 -7.06
C LEU A 16 19.71 -6.88 -5.95
N LYS A 17 20.08 -7.19 -4.69
CA LYS A 17 19.19 -7.00 -3.53
C LYS A 17 19.01 -5.51 -3.18
N VAL A 18 20.06 -4.71 -3.28
CA VAL A 18 20.05 -3.26 -2.98
C VAL A 18 19.25 -2.49 -4.05
N ASP A 19 19.46 -2.79 -5.33
CA ASP A 19 18.71 -2.20 -6.45
C ASP A 19 17.22 -2.55 -6.35
N ASN A 20 16.91 -3.80 -6.02
CA ASN A 20 15.53 -4.19 -5.73
C ASN A 20 14.97 -3.45 -4.51
N TYR A 21 15.77 -3.18 -3.48
CA TYR A 21 15.35 -2.45 -2.29
C TYR A 21 15.12 -0.96 -2.56
N VAL A 22 15.97 -0.32 -3.38
CA VAL A 22 15.83 1.07 -3.81
C VAL A 22 14.62 1.25 -4.74
N ALA A 23 14.46 0.34 -5.70
CA ALA A 23 13.31 0.32 -6.60
C ALA A 23 12.01 0.10 -5.81
N LEU A 24 12.00 -0.86 -4.88
CA LEU A 24 10.86 -1.11 -3.99
C LEU A 24 10.54 0.11 -3.13
N GLY A 25 11.56 0.75 -2.53
CA GLY A 25 11.38 1.98 -1.75
C GLY A 25 10.81 3.12 -2.58
N THR A 26 11.16 3.23 -3.86
CA THR A 26 10.61 4.24 -4.79
C THR A 26 9.17 3.92 -5.17
N ALA A 27 8.87 2.65 -5.43
CA ALA A 27 7.51 2.19 -5.73
C ALA A 27 6.55 2.43 -4.55
N LEU A 28 6.96 2.09 -3.32
CA LEU A 28 6.15 2.30 -2.11
C LEU A 28 5.86 3.78 -1.85
N ARG A 29 6.84 4.65 -2.13
CA ARG A 29 6.65 6.10 -2.08
C ARG A 29 5.54 6.58 -3.01
N ASN A 30 5.50 6.08 -4.25
CA ASN A 30 4.43 6.39 -5.19
C ASN A 30 3.08 5.81 -4.74
N VAL A 31 3.06 4.58 -4.22
CA VAL A 31 1.85 3.95 -3.66
C VAL A 31 1.24 4.81 -2.57
N ILE A 32 2.05 5.26 -1.60
CA ILE A 32 1.61 6.14 -0.50
C ILE A 32 1.26 7.54 -1.00
N ASN A 33 1.89 8.00 -2.08
CA ASN A 33 1.53 9.25 -2.74
C ASN A 33 0.30 9.12 -3.65
N LEU A 34 -0.74 8.39 -3.21
CA LEU A 34 -1.99 8.21 -3.95
C LEU A 34 -1.76 7.68 -5.38
N ASN A 35 -0.73 6.85 -5.54
CA ASN A 35 -0.30 6.30 -6.83
C ASN A 35 0.13 7.34 -7.86
N GLN A 36 0.51 8.53 -7.41
CA GLN A 36 1.10 9.58 -8.23
C GLN A 36 2.62 9.60 -8.06
N PRO A 37 3.37 9.89 -9.14
CA PRO A 37 4.81 10.09 -9.03
C PRO A 37 5.10 11.25 -8.07
N ILE A 38 6.07 11.08 -7.18
CA ILE A 38 6.56 12.19 -6.37
C ILE A 38 7.27 13.16 -7.31
N THR A 39 6.59 14.25 -7.66
CA THR A 39 7.21 15.37 -8.36
C THR A 39 7.87 16.27 -7.32
N ASN A 40 9.13 16.63 -7.56
CA ASN A 40 9.97 17.37 -6.62
C ASN A 40 9.59 18.87 -6.55
N THR A 41 8.30 19.18 -6.57
CA THR A 41 7.79 20.53 -6.39
C THR A 41 7.68 20.80 -4.90
N MET A 42 8.69 21.50 -4.36
CA MET A 42 8.83 21.94 -2.96
C MET A 42 7.70 22.86 -2.44
N VAL A 43 6.50 22.85 -3.04
CA VAL A 43 5.47 23.89 -2.83
C VAL A 43 4.05 23.34 -2.67
N SER A 44 3.80 22.04 -2.84
CA SER A 44 2.47 21.49 -2.54
C SER A 44 2.45 20.87 -1.16
N GLU A 45 1.57 21.34 -0.28
CA GLU A 45 1.24 20.62 0.94
C GLU A 45 0.77 19.20 0.57
N PRO A 46 1.22 18.16 1.29
CA PRO A 46 0.80 16.81 1.00
C PRO A 46 -0.68 16.64 1.34
N VAL A 47 -1.40 15.89 0.50
CA VAL A 47 -2.77 15.46 0.82
C VAL A 47 -2.71 14.57 2.06
N TRP A 48 -3.51 14.90 3.07
CA TRP A 48 -3.60 14.15 4.32
C TRP A 48 -4.35 12.84 4.06
N LYS A 49 -3.80 11.71 4.49
CA LYS A 49 -4.35 10.38 4.21
C LYS A 49 -4.05 9.41 5.33
N ILE A 50 -4.78 8.29 5.34
CA ILE A 50 -4.46 7.15 6.20
C ILE A 50 -3.82 6.02 5.38
N LEU A 51 -2.99 5.22 6.05
CA LEU A 51 -2.37 4.02 5.50
C LEU A 51 -2.92 2.79 6.22
N VAL A 52 -3.55 1.89 5.48
CA VAL A 52 -4.09 0.62 5.99
C VAL A 52 -3.21 -0.53 5.48
N MET A 53 -2.71 -1.35 6.38
CA MET A 53 -1.79 -2.46 6.05
C MET A 53 -2.21 -3.76 6.72
N ASP A 54 -1.73 -4.88 6.22
CA ASP A 54 -1.69 -6.13 6.98
C ASP A 54 -0.31 -6.30 7.62
N LYS A 55 -0.08 -7.43 8.29
CA LYS A 55 1.19 -7.67 8.97
C LYS A 55 2.37 -7.71 7.98
N LEU A 56 2.19 -8.32 6.82
CA LEU A 56 3.21 -8.37 5.77
C LEU A 56 3.53 -6.99 5.21
N GLY A 57 2.51 -6.18 4.91
CA GLY A 57 2.68 -4.81 4.43
C GLY A 57 3.44 -3.95 5.42
N GLN A 58 3.14 -4.09 6.72
CA GLN A 58 3.89 -3.42 7.78
C GLN A 58 5.37 -3.85 7.80
N ASP A 59 5.65 -5.15 7.69
CA ASP A 59 7.03 -5.68 7.71
C ASP A 59 7.83 -5.25 6.46
N VAL A 60 7.16 -4.99 5.33
CA VAL A 60 7.76 -4.43 4.11
C VAL A 60 7.98 -2.91 4.23
N ILE A 61 6.99 -2.16 4.71
CA ILE A 61 7.06 -0.69 4.76
C ILE A 61 8.01 -0.19 5.86
N SER A 62 7.98 -0.81 7.05
CA SER A 62 8.74 -0.34 8.23
C SER A 62 10.25 -0.13 8.00
N PRO A 63 10.98 -1.03 7.33
CA PRO A 63 12.41 -0.85 7.09
C PRO A 63 12.72 0.08 5.91
N LEU A 64 11.75 0.35 5.03
CA LEU A 64 11.91 1.18 3.83
C LEU A 64 11.50 2.63 4.03
N LEU A 65 10.49 2.86 4.87
CA LEU A 65 9.84 4.14 5.09
C LEU A 65 9.66 4.37 6.59
N PRO A 66 10.65 5.01 7.24
CA PRO A 66 10.53 5.43 8.63
C PRO A 66 9.31 6.32 8.84
N VAL A 67 8.79 6.37 10.07
CA VAL A 67 7.62 7.20 10.44
C VAL A 67 7.77 8.66 10.00
N LYS A 68 8.99 9.22 10.06
CA LYS A 68 9.29 10.57 9.56
C LYS A 68 8.91 10.73 8.08
N VAL A 69 9.31 9.78 7.23
CA VAL A 69 9.02 9.80 5.79
C VAL A 69 7.52 9.61 5.53
N LEU A 70 6.85 8.73 6.28
CA LEU A 70 5.39 8.57 6.16
C LEU A 70 4.65 9.89 6.43
N ARG A 71 5.07 10.64 7.46
CA ARG A 71 4.51 11.97 7.77
C ARG A 71 4.80 13.00 6.68
N GLU A 72 6.01 13.03 6.14
CA GLU A 72 6.37 13.89 5.00
C GLU A 72 5.51 13.59 3.76
N LEU A 73 5.06 12.34 3.59
CA LEU A 73 4.14 11.92 2.52
C LEU A 73 2.65 12.13 2.84
N GLY A 74 2.33 12.78 3.97
CA GLY A 74 0.96 13.10 4.38
C GLY A 74 0.21 11.98 5.11
N VAL A 75 0.89 10.93 5.56
CA VAL A 75 0.25 9.85 6.34
C VAL A 75 0.05 10.30 7.79
N THR A 76 -1.20 10.38 8.21
CA THR A 76 -1.61 10.82 9.56
C THR A 76 -1.79 9.65 10.52
N LEU A 77 -2.33 8.54 10.01
CA LEU A 77 -2.58 7.30 10.74
C LEU A 77 -2.09 6.11 9.90
N HIS A 78 -1.49 5.13 10.56
CA HIS A 78 -1.15 3.84 9.97
C HIS A 78 -1.74 2.70 10.81
N LEU A 79 -2.66 1.93 10.23
CA LEU A 79 -3.51 1.00 10.95
C LEU A 79 -3.47 -0.39 10.32
N LEU A 80 -3.71 -1.42 11.13
CA LEU A 80 -3.88 -2.78 10.61
C LEU A 80 -5.29 -2.97 10.05
N VAL A 81 -5.42 -3.64 8.91
CA VAL A 81 -6.73 -3.89 8.25
C VAL A 81 -7.70 -4.65 9.16
N GLY A 82 -7.19 -5.61 9.95
CA GLY A 82 -7.97 -6.36 10.94
C GLY A 82 -8.19 -5.65 12.28
N SER A 83 -7.69 -4.42 12.46
CA SER A 83 -7.95 -3.65 13.66
C SER A 83 -9.33 -2.98 13.61
N LYS A 84 -9.91 -2.68 14.77
CA LYS A 84 -11.14 -1.89 14.85
C LYS A 84 -10.83 -0.45 14.43
N ARG A 85 -11.44 -0.01 13.32
CA ARG A 85 -11.23 1.30 12.69
C ARG A 85 -12.54 2.08 12.65
N GLU A 86 -12.44 3.39 12.80
CA GLU A 86 -13.57 4.32 12.65
C GLU A 86 -13.65 4.84 11.22
N ALA A 87 -14.86 5.19 10.77
CA ALA A 87 -15.04 5.78 9.45
C ALA A 87 -14.54 7.23 9.46
N LEU A 88 -13.76 7.59 8.46
CA LEU A 88 -13.21 8.92 8.22
C LEU A 88 -13.58 9.31 6.79
N THR A 89 -14.87 9.64 6.58
CA THR A 89 -15.49 9.77 5.25
C THR A 89 -15.00 10.97 4.44
N ASP A 90 -14.19 11.84 5.05
CA ASP A 90 -13.53 13.01 4.46
C ASP A 90 -12.02 12.81 4.23
N VAL A 91 -11.49 11.63 4.57
CA VAL A 91 -10.06 11.33 4.49
C VAL A 91 -9.80 10.20 3.48
N PRO A 92 -8.87 10.38 2.53
CA PRO A 92 -8.41 9.31 1.64
C PRO A 92 -7.69 8.19 2.38
N ALA A 93 -7.89 6.95 1.94
CA ALA A 93 -7.23 5.76 2.46
C ALA A 93 -6.39 5.07 1.39
N VAL A 94 -5.12 4.79 1.72
CA VAL A 94 -4.22 3.94 0.93
C VAL A 94 -4.14 2.57 1.60
N TYR A 95 -4.52 1.52 0.90
CA TYR A 95 -4.35 0.14 1.34
C TYR A 95 -3.09 -0.44 0.72
N PHE A 96 -2.29 -1.10 1.55
CA PHE A 96 -1.17 -1.93 1.14
C PHE A 96 -1.24 -3.27 1.87
N VAL A 97 -1.94 -4.23 1.28
CA VAL A 97 -2.34 -5.49 1.95
C VAL A 97 -2.12 -6.70 1.04
N SER A 98 -1.95 -7.89 1.63
CA SER A 98 -1.95 -9.14 0.86
C SER A 98 -3.37 -9.48 0.41
N PRO A 99 -3.56 -10.06 -0.78
CA PRO A 99 -4.88 -10.43 -1.29
C PRO A 99 -5.40 -11.74 -0.67
N THR A 100 -5.34 -11.91 0.65
CA THR A 100 -5.93 -13.07 1.35
C THR A 100 -7.45 -12.95 1.40
N ASP A 101 -8.17 -14.06 1.62
CA ASP A 101 -9.64 -14.02 1.74
C ASP A 101 -10.07 -13.09 2.88
N GLU A 102 -9.43 -13.21 4.05
CA GLU A 102 -9.68 -12.33 5.19
C GLU A 102 -9.51 -10.84 4.85
N ASN A 103 -8.39 -10.47 4.22
CA ASN A 103 -8.14 -9.06 3.88
C ASN A 103 -9.13 -8.54 2.83
N VAL A 104 -9.50 -9.37 1.85
CA VAL A 104 -10.46 -9.00 0.82
C VAL A 104 -11.86 -8.84 1.41
N ASP A 105 -12.27 -9.70 2.33
CA ASP A 105 -13.56 -9.61 3.02
C ASP A 105 -13.64 -8.33 3.87
N LEU A 106 -12.58 -8.03 4.62
CA LEU A 106 -12.46 -6.78 5.38
C LEU A 106 -12.50 -5.55 4.46
N LEU A 107 -11.84 -5.61 3.31
CA LEU A 107 -11.84 -4.52 2.33
C LEU A 107 -13.24 -4.33 1.70
N CYS A 108 -13.94 -5.44 1.43
CA CYS A 108 -15.33 -5.40 0.97
C CYS A 108 -16.26 -4.76 2.00
N GLU A 109 -16.04 -5.05 3.29
CA GLU A 109 -16.80 -4.41 4.38
C GLU A 109 -16.54 -2.91 4.45
N ASP A 110 -15.28 -2.50 4.38
CA ASP A 110 -14.90 -1.08 4.38
C ASP A 110 -15.54 -0.33 3.19
N LEU A 111 -15.58 -0.95 2.01
CA LEU A 111 -16.24 -0.43 0.81
C LEU A 111 -17.76 -0.37 0.97
N ARG A 112 -18.40 -1.40 1.53
CA ARG A 112 -19.85 -1.43 1.77
C ARG A 112 -20.30 -0.37 2.77
N ARG A 113 -19.45 -0.06 3.75
CA ARG A 113 -19.70 0.96 4.78
C ARG A 113 -19.27 2.37 4.37
N ALA A 114 -18.68 2.55 3.19
CA ALA A 114 -18.13 3.82 2.72
C ALA A 114 -17.23 4.50 3.78
N MET A 115 -16.28 3.75 4.33
CA MET A 115 -15.49 4.22 5.48
C MET A 115 -14.60 5.45 5.20
N TYR A 116 -14.26 5.73 3.95
CA TYR A 116 -13.26 6.75 3.58
C TYR A 116 -13.72 7.55 2.37
N ASP A 117 -13.15 8.75 2.18
CA ASP A 117 -13.47 9.60 1.02
C ASP A 117 -13.08 8.94 -0.30
N SER A 118 -11.88 8.36 -0.33
CA SER A 118 -11.28 7.73 -1.51
C SER A 118 -10.49 6.49 -1.13
N PHE A 119 -10.57 5.44 -1.94
CA PHE A 119 -9.91 4.15 -1.72
C PHE A 119 -8.83 3.91 -2.78
N TYR A 120 -7.58 3.82 -2.33
CA TYR A 120 -6.42 3.45 -3.15
C TYR A 120 -5.94 2.07 -2.74
N ILE A 121 -6.42 1.04 -3.44
CA ILE A 121 -6.15 -0.35 -3.11
C ILE A 121 -4.86 -0.79 -3.82
N ASN A 122 -3.87 -1.23 -3.05
CA ASN A 122 -2.61 -1.76 -3.58
C ASN A 122 -2.35 -3.12 -2.95
N LEU A 123 -2.39 -4.15 -3.77
CA LEU A 123 -2.23 -5.53 -3.31
C LEU A 123 -0.77 -5.97 -3.49
N ILE A 124 -0.23 -6.65 -2.46
CA ILE A 124 1.18 -7.12 -2.47
C ILE A 124 1.42 -8.17 -3.56
N SER A 125 0.39 -8.92 -3.94
CA SER A 125 0.43 -9.89 -5.03
C SER A 125 -0.83 -9.81 -5.89
N PRO A 126 -0.83 -10.41 -7.10
CA PRO A 126 -1.97 -10.36 -8.01
C PRO A 126 -3.26 -10.91 -7.38
N LEU A 127 -4.36 -10.19 -7.61
CA LEU A 127 -5.70 -10.61 -7.19
C LEU A 127 -6.30 -11.61 -8.19
N SER A 128 -6.99 -12.64 -7.69
CA SER A 128 -7.77 -13.53 -8.55
C SER A 128 -9.02 -12.81 -9.09
N ARG A 129 -9.51 -13.25 -10.25
CA ARG A 129 -10.72 -12.68 -10.86
C ARG A 129 -11.93 -12.72 -9.93
N ALA A 130 -12.14 -13.85 -9.25
CA ALA A 130 -13.25 -14.02 -8.31
C ALA A 130 -13.19 -13.00 -7.16
N ARG A 131 -12.01 -12.74 -6.59
CA ARG A 131 -11.86 -11.74 -5.52
C ARG A 131 -12.04 -10.31 -6.04
N LEU A 132 -11.64 -10.03 -7.27
CA LEU A 132 -11.89 -8.74 -7.92
C LEU A 132 -13.40 -8.49 -8.11
N GLU A 133 -14.14 -9.51 -8.54
CA GLU A 133 -15.60 -9.45 -8.68
C GLU A 133 -16.28 -9.19 -7.33
N ASN A 134 -15.79 -9.79 -6.25
CA ASN A 134 -16.28 -9.53 -4.90
C ASN A 134 -16.07 -8.06 -4.49
N LEU A 135 -14.87 -7.51 -4.71
CA LEU A 135 -14.59 -6.10 -4.42
C LEU A 135 -15.46 -5.15 -5.25
N ALA A 136 -15.64 -5.45 -6.55
CA ALA A 136 -16.50 -4.66 -7.42
C ALA A 136 -17.96 -4.67 -6.95
N SER A 137 -18.48 -5.85 -6.59
CA SER A 137 -19.83 -6.00 -6.04
C SER A 137 -20.00 -5.23 -4.73
N ALA A 138 -19.01 -5.31 -3.83
CA ALA A 138 -19.00 -4.57 -2.58
C ALA A 138 -18.99 -3.05 -2.79
N ALA A 139 -18.20 -2.55 -3.75
CA ALA A 139 -18.15 -1.14 -4.08
C ALA A 139 -19.49 -0.62 -4.65
N VAL A 140 -20.17 -1.43 -5.47
CA VAL A 140 -21.52 -1.11 -5.96
C VAL A 140 -22.53 -1.05 -4.81
N GLN A 141 -22.52 -2.04 -3.92
CA GLN A 141 -23.44 -2.10 -2.78
C GLN A 141 -23.25 -0.94 -1.80
N GLY A 142 -22.01 -0.52 -1.56
CA GLY A 142 -21.69 0.63 -0.71
C GLY A 142 -21.87 1.99 -1.39
N GLY A 143 -22.15 2.04 -2.69
CA GLY A 143 -22.17 3.29 -3.45
C GLY A 143 -20.78 3.94 -3.60
N THR A 144 -19.70 3.18 -3.41
CA THR A 144 -18.32 3.68 -3.35
C THR A 144 -17.54 3.52 -4.65
N VAL A 145 -18.20 3.12 -5.75
CA VAL A 145 -17.57 2.95 -7.07
C VAL A 145 -16.80 4.20 -7.51
N GLY A 146 -17.36 5.39 -7.28
CA GLY A 146 -16.69 6.67 -7.61
C GLY A 146 -15.55 7.04 -6.65
N GLN A 147 -15.45 6.38 -5.50
CA GLN A 147 -14.41 6.59 -4.50
C GLN A 147 -13.23 5.64 -4.68
N VAL A 148 -13.42 4.50 -5.36
CA VAL A 148 -12.32 3.58 -5.70
C VAL A 148 -11.49 4.19 -6.84
N GLN A 149 -10.34 4.76 -6.48
CA GLN A 149 -9.45 5.43 -7.43
C GLN A 149 -8.47 4.46 -8.10
N LYS A 150 -8.15 3.34 -7.43
CA LYS A 150 -7.25 2.31 -7.93
C LYS A 150 -7.44 0.97 -7.22
N VAL A 151 -7.22 -0.12 -7.98
CA VAL A 151 -7.13 -1.52 -7.52
C VAL A 151 -5.91 -2.19 -8.14
#